data_AF-A0A372L792-F1
#
_entry.id   AF-A0A372L792-F1
#
_cell.length_a   1.000
_cell.length_b   1.000
_cell.length_c   1.000
_cell.angle_alpha   90.00
_cell.angle_beta   90.00
_cell.angle_gamma   90.00
#
_symmetry.space_group_name_H-M   'P 1'
#
loop_
_entity.id
_entity.type
_entity.pdbx_description
1 polymer ?
#
loop_
_entity_poly.entity_id
_entity_poly.type
_entity_poly.pdbx_seq_one_letter_code
_entity_poly.pdbx_strand_id
1 'polypeptide(L)'
;MFFYYLMLILGVLFVVGSAIYFILMLIDKDYPLLEISKCFLAFLFGVLLLVVTLPSLKYVVLKEYDVVSGKCVIEIDSSGRSSEADFEMLDTDEMFSFRDIPALDAYGKSIPYYCEVTVTKDHEFEISYKIYNAKTRKLIVTSK
;
A
#
# COMPACT_ATOMS: atom_id res chain seq x y z
N MET A 1 3.41 2.18 -1.02
CA MET A 1 2.20 3.04 -1.23
C MET A 1 2.24 4.00 -2.43
N PHE A 2 3.20 4.93 -2.59
CA PHE A 2 3.11 5.96 -3.65
C PHE A 2 2.99 5.40 -5.08
N PHE A 3 3.85 4.45 -5.45
CA PHE A 3 3.83 3.82 -6.78
C PHE A 3 2.50 3.13 -7.10
N TYR A 4 1.89 2.49 -6.11
CA TYR A 4 0.59 1.85 -6.24
C TYR A 4 -0.50 2.86 -6.64
N TYR A 5 -0.62 3.97 -5.90
CA TYR A 5 -1.62 5.00 -6.22
C TYR A 5 -1.37 5.67 -7.57
N LEU A 6 -0.09 5.84 -7.94
CA LEU A 6 0.29 6.34 -9.25
C LEU A 6 -0.16 5.38 -10.38
N MET A 7 0.08 4.08 -10.23
CA MET A 7 -0.39 3.06 -11.18
C MET A 7 -1.92 3.04 -11.29
N LEU A 8 -2.62 3.15 -10.15
CA LEU A 8 -4.07 3.19 -10.12
C LEU A 8 -4.63 4.41 -10.87
N ILE A 9 -4.09 5.60 -10.60
CA ILE A 9 -4.50 6.85 -11.28
C ILE A 9 -4.21 6.76 -12.78
N LEU A 10 -3.03 6.30 -13.17
CA LEU A 10 -2.68 6.11 -14.59
C LEU A 10 -3.61 5.10 -15.27
N GLY A 11 -3.94 3.99 -14.59
CA GLY A 11 -4.90 3.00 -15.09
C GLY A 11 -6.26 3.62 -15.38
N VAL A 12 -6.81 4.39 -14.44
CA VAL A 12 -8.08 5.12 -14.63
C VAL A 12 -7.98 6.12 -15.78
N LEU A 13 -6.91 6.91 -15.85
CA LEU A 13 -6.71 7.90 -16.90
C LEU A 13 -6.62 7.26 -18.30
N PHE A 14 -5.94 6.12 -18.43
CA PHE A 14 -5.87 5.40 -19.70
C PHE A 14 -7.23 4.85 -20.12
N VAL A 15 -8.00 4.26 -19.20
CA VAL A 15 -9.34 3.73 -19.51
C VAL A 15 -10.32 4.84 -19.86
N VAL A 16 -10.40 5.90 -19.05
CA VAL A 16 -11.31 7.02 -19.31
C VAL A 16 -10.88 7.81 -20.55
N GLY A 17 -9.59 8.10 -20.67
CA GLY A 17 -9.04 8.83 -21.81
C GLY A 17 -9.23 8.09 -23.13
N SER A 18 -9.00 6.78 -23.16
CA SER A 18 -9.27 5.97 -24.36
C SER A 18 -10.76 5.90 -24.69
N ALA A 19 -11.65 5.81 -23.70
CA ALA A 19 -13.09 5.84 -23.93
C ALA A 19 -13.56 7.19 -24.53
N ILE A 20 -13.08 8.31 -23.99
CA ILE A 20 -13.38 9.66 -24.54
C ILE A 20 -12.84 9.79 -25.95
N TYR A 21 -11.60 9.39 -26.19
CA TYR A 21 -10.97 9.44 -27.50
C TYR A 21 -11.75 8.60 -28.53
N PHE A 22 -12.21 7.41 -28.13
CA PHE A 22 -13.05 6.55 -28.96
C PHE A 22 -14.39 7.22 -29.33
N ILE A 23 -15.03 7.93 -28.38
CA ILE A 23 -16.27 8.67 -28.64
C ILE A 23 -16.03 9.81 -29.65
N LEU A 24 -14.95 10.57 -29.51
CA LEU A 24 -14.60 11.65 -30.44
C LEU A 24 -14.37 11.10 -31.86
N MET A 25 -13.65 9.99 -31.96
CA MET A 25 -13.43 9.28 -33.23
C MET A 25 -14.74 8.85 -33.91
N LEU A 26 -15.73 8.41 -33.13
CA LEU A 26 -17.06 8.06 -33.65
C LEU A 26 -17.84 9.27 -34.17
N ILE A 27 -17.70 10.44 -33.53
CA ILE A 27 -18.36 11.70 -33.95
C ILE A 27 -17.74 12.22 -35.25
N ASP A 28 -16.41 12.25 -35.32
CA ASP A 28 -15.67 12.79 -36.47
C ASP A 28 -15.66 11.84 -37.69
N LYS A 29 -16.16 10.60 -37.53
CA LYS A 29 -16.17 9.53 -38.55
C LYS A 29 -14.79 9.23 -39.14
N ASP A 30 -13.74 9.49 -38.37
CA ASP A 30 -12.36 9.28 -38.80
C ASP A 30 -11.90 7.92 -38.26
N TYR A 31 -11.80 6.90 -39.12
CA TYR A 31 -11.51 5.52 -38.72
C TYR A 31 -10.20 4.97 -39.28
N PRO A 32 -9.04 5.65 -39.11
CA PRO A 32 -7.78 5.06 -39.48
C PRO A 32 -7.51 3.87 -38.56
N LEU A 33 -7.31 2.68 -39.15
CA LEU A 33 -7.03 1.42 -38.42
C LEU A 33 -5.90 1.56 -37.39
N LEU A 34 -4.94 2.43 -37.68
CA LEU A 34 -3.78 2.68 -36.82
C LEU A 34 -4.18 3.42 -35.52
N GLU A 35 -5.09 4.38 -35.57
CA GLU A 35 -5.57 5.09 -34.37
C GLU A 35 -6.51 4.22 -33.54
N ILE A 36 -7.35 3.41 -34.19
CA ILE A 36 -8.18 2.41 -33.50
C ILE A 36 -7.29 1.43 -32.73
N SER A 37 -6.22 0.93 -33.36
CA SER A 37 -5.27 0.02 -32.71
C SER A 37 -4.58 0.67 -31.50
N LYS A 38 -4.16 1.94 -31.60
CA LYS A 38 -3.54 2.67 -30.48
C LYS A 38 -4.52 2.85 -29.33
N CYS A 39 -5.76 3.27 -29.63
CA CYS A 39 -6.82 3.44 -28.64
C CYS A 39 -7.11 2.13 -27.90
N PHE A 40 -7.22 1.02 -28.64
CA PHE A 40 -7.44 -0.29 -28.06
C PHE A 40 -6.28 -0.76 -27.18
N LEU A 41 -5.04 -0.57 -27.63
CA LEU A 41 -3.85 -0.89 -26.82
C LEU A 41 -3.78 -0.04 -25.54
N ALA A 42 -4.06 1.26 -25.64
CA ALA A 42 -4.10 2.14 -24.47
C ALA A 42 -5.19 1.72 -23.48
N PHE A 43 -6.37 1.35 -23.98
CA PHE A 43 -7.45 0.82 -23.15
C PHE A 43 -7.04 -0.47 -22.44
N LEU A 44 -6.50 -1.45 -23.16
CA LEU A 44 -6.03 -2.72 -22.59
C LEU A 44 -4.93 -2.50 -21.54
N PHE A 45 -3.99 -1.60 -21.81
CA PHE A 45 -2.94 -1.25 -20.87
C PHE A 45 -3.51 -0.64 -19.58
N GLY A 46 -4.48 0.28 -19.71
CA GLY A 46 -5.20 0.84 -18.57
C GLY A 46 -5.93 -0.23 -17.74
N VAL A 47 -6.64 -1.14 -18.41
CA VAL A 47 -7.32 -2.27 -17.75
C VAL A 47 -6.32 -3.16 -17.02
N LEU A 48 -5.17 -3.46 -17.63
CA LEU A 48 -4.14 -4.29 -17.00
C LEU A 48 -3.60 -3.65 -15.71
N LEU A 49 -3.32 -2.34 -15.72
CA LEU A 49 -2.91 -1.60 -14.51
C LEU A 49 -3.99 -1.66 -13.41
N LEU A 50 -5.27 -1.56 -13.80
CA LEU A 50 -6.37 -1.64 -12.85
C LEU A 50 -6.55 -3.06 -12.29
N VAL A 51 -6.41 -4.12 -13.10
CA VAL A 51 -6.51 -5.50 -12.63
C VAL A 51 -5.45 -5.81 -11.56
N VAL A 52 -4.26 -5.24 -11.70
CA VAL A 52 -3.19 -5.42 -10.70
C VAL A 52 -3.47 -4.63 -9.42
N THR A 53 -4.05 -3.44 -9.51
CA THR A 53 -4.22 -2.55 -8.35
C THR A 53 -5.57 -2.72 -7.64
N LEU A 54 -6.65 -3.08 -8.33
CA LEU A 54 -7.99 -3.19 -7.75
C LEU A 54 -8.15 -4.24 -6.62
N PRO A 55 -7.51 -5.43 -6.67
CA PRO A 55 -7.62 -6.42 -5.60
C PRO A 55 -7.20 -5.85 -4.25
N SER A 56 -6.08 -5.15 -4.21
CA SER A 56 -5.55 -4.54 -2.98
C SER A 56 -6.40 -3.35 -2.54
N LEU A 57 -6.93 -2.56 -3.50
CA LEU A 57 -7.85 -1.47 -3.19
C LEU A 57 -9.12 -1.98 -2.50
N LYS A 58 -9.62 -3.15 -2.91
CA LYS A 58 -10.81 -3.77 -2.31
C LYS A 58 -10.63 -3.95 -0.80
N TYR A 59 -9.48 -4.46 -0.35
CA TYR A 59 -9.24 -4.70 1.07
C TYR A 59 -9.14 -3.39 1.87
N VAL A 60 -8.55 -2.35 1.29
CA VAL A 60 -8.51 -1.01 1.89
C VAL A 60 -9.92 -0.42 2.03
N VAL A 61 -10.73 -0.47 0.97
CA VAL A 61 -12.07 0.16 0.92
C VAL A 61 -13.09 -0.60 1.76
N LEU A 62 -13.10 -1.94 1.69
CA LEU A 62 -14.00 -2.78 2.48
C LEU A 62 -13.56 -2.94 3.94
N LYS A 63 -12.40 -2.39 4.29
CA LYS A 63 -11.78 -2.54 5.62
C LYS A 63 -11.59 -4.00 6.04
N GLU A 64 -11.24 -4.83 5.06
CA GLU A 64 -10.91 -6.23 5.29
C GLU A 64 -9.44 -6.32 5.70
N TYR A 65 -9.22 -6.31 7.02
CA TYR A 65 -7.90 -6.32 7.62
C TYR A 65 -7.57 -7.66 8.28
N ASP A 66 -6.29 -7.97 8.35
CA ASP A 66 -5.72 -9.05 9.15
C ASP A 66 -4.80 -8.45 10.22
N VAL A 67 -4.57 -9.19 11.30
CA VAL A 67 -3.71 -8.77 12.42
C VAL A 67 -2.55 -9.74 12.57
N VAL A 68 -1.37 -9.27 12.23
CA VAL A 68 -0.11 -9.99 12.48
C VAL A 68 0.35 -9.64 13.89
N SER A 69 0.43 -10.63 14.76
CA SER A 69 0.83 -10.43 16.16
C SER A 69 1.98 -11.34 16.55
N GLY A 70 2.95 -10.82 17.30
CA GLY A 70 4.19 -11.54 17.55
C GLY A 70 5.24 -10.71 18.26
N LYS A 71 6.39 -11.33 18.52
CA LYS A 71 7.57 -10.59 18.95
C LYS A 71 8.11 -9.79 17.78
N CYS A 72 8.48 -8.54 18.04
CA CYS A 72 8.96 -7.63 17.02
C CYS A 72 10.18 -6.85 17.50
N VAL A 73 11.01 -6.43 16.57
CA VAL A 73 12.07 -5.44 16.79
C VAL A 73 11.72 -4.20 15.98
N ILE A 74 11.97 -3.03 16.54
CA ILE A 74 11.65 -1.76 15.90
C ILE A 74 12.95 -1.03 15.61
N GLU A 75 13.21 -0.82 14.33
CA GLU A 75 14.29 0.01 13.84
C GLU A 75 13.77 1.39 13.47
N ILE A 76 14.53 2.43 13.79
CA ILE A 76 14.18 3.80 13.38
C ILE A 76 15.24 4.24 12.40
N ASP A 77 14.83 4.44 11.16
CA ASP A 77 15.66 5.13 10.20
C ASP A 77 15.43 6.64 10.34
N SER A 78 16.38 7.31 11.00
CA SER A 78 16.39 8.76 11.16
C SER A 78 17.27 9.47 10.12
N SER A 79 17.66 8.79 9.02
CA SER A 79 18.64 9.33 8.06
C SER A 79 18.08 10.38 7.07
N GLY A 80 16.77 10.64 7.09
CA GLY A 80 16.08 11.52 6.13
C GLY A 80 15.31 12.72 6.70
N ARG A 81 14.50 13.36 5.83
CA ARG A 81 13.62 14.51 6.15
C ARG A 81 12.34 14.11 6.91
N SER A 82 12.02 12.82 6.90
CA SER A 82 10.95 12.17 7.64
C SER A 82 11.56 10.94 8.30
N SER A 83 11.33 10.77 9.58
CA SER A 83 11.76 9.56 10.28
C SER A 83 10.78 8.44 10.01
N GLU A 84 11.28 7.25 9.70
CA GLU A 84 10.47 6.06 9.45
C GLU A 84 10.84 5.00 10.49
N ALA A 85 9.87 4.17 10.87
CA ALA A 85 10.03 3.10 11.83
C ALA A 85 9.67 1.76 11.17
N ASP A 86 10.64 0.87 11.12
CA ASP A 86 10.49 -0.47 10.56
C ASP A 86 10.26 -1.47 11.68
N PHE A 87 9.21 -2.26 11.54
CA PHE A 87 8.79 -3.28 12.48
C PHE A 87 9.11 -4.64 11.87
N GLU A 88 10.12 -5.31 12.41
CA GLU A 88 10.52 -6.65 12.00
C GLU A 88 9.84 -7.67 12.92
N MET A 89 8.90 -8.45 12.38
CA MET A 89 8.21 -9.52 13.09
C MET A 89 9.08 -10.77 13.14
N LEU A 90 9.60 -11.10 14.32
CA LEU A 90 10.53 -12.23 14.50
C LEU A 90 9.89 -13.60 14.28
N ASP A 91 8.56 -13.70 14.42
CA ASP A 91 7.83 -14.96 14.29
C ASP A 91 7.46 -15.27 12.83
N THR A 92 7.26 -14.24 11.99
CA THR A 92 6.83 -14.39 10.58
C THR A 92 7.89 -13.94 9.56
N ASP A 93 8.98 -13.31 10.00
CA ASP A 93 9.99 -12.67 9.15
C ASP A 93 9.41 -11.56 8.25
N GLU A 94 8.23 -11.04 8.61
CA GLU A 94 7.59 -9.93 7.91
C GLU A 94 8.09 -8.59 8.43
N MET A 95 8.23 -7.62 7.52
CA MET A 95 8.68 -6.27 7.81
C MET A 95 7.61 -5.27 7.44
N PHE A 96 7.30 -4.34 8.35
CA PHE A 96 6.28 -3.32 8.17
C PHE A 96 6.83 -1.93 8.46
N SER A 97 6.66 -0.99 7.53
CA SER A 97 7.23 0.36 7.66
C SER A 97 6.15 1.39 7.98
N PHE A 98 6.41 2.20 9.00
CA PHE A 98 5.50 3.26 9.43
C PHE A 98 6.21 4.60 9.50
N ARG A 99 5.55 5.64 8.96
CA ARG A 99 6.09 7.01 8.96
C ARG A 99 6.02 7.72 10.31
N ASP A 100 5.18 7.23 11.22
CA ASP A 100 5.05 7.82 12.55
C ASP A 100 5.98 7.11 13.51
N ILE A 101 7.02 7.83 13.97
CA ILE A 101 7.97 7.31 14.95
C ILE A 101 7.25 6.99 16.26
N PRO A 102 7.28 5.75 16.76
CA PRO A 102 6.72 5.42 18.06
C PRO A 102 7.57 6.07 19.15
N ALA A 103 6.96 6.70 20.17
CA ALA A 103 7.67 7.23 21.32
C ALA A 103 8.02 6.10 22.30
N LEU A 104 9.19 5.47 22.14
CA LEU A 104 9.67 4.39 23.01
C LEU A 104 10.90 4.84 23.80
N ASP A 105 10.97 4.46 25.06
CA ASP A 105 12.08 4.83 25.96
C ASP A 105 13.40 4.14 25.59
N ALA A 106 13.35 3.07 24.78
CA ALA A 106 14.52 2.30 24.37
C ALA A 106 14.41 1.88 22.90
N TYR A 107 15.13 2.59 22.02
CA TYR A 107 15.22 2.29 20.59
C TYR A 107 16.45 1.43 20.30
N GLY A 108 16.31 0.42 19.43
CA GLY A 108 17.44 -0.33 18.88
C GLY A 108 17.14 -1.79 18.56
N LYS A 109 17.92 -2.33 17.62
CA LYS A 109 17.88 -3.69 17.04
C LYS A 109 17.89 -4.87 18.04
N SER A 110 18.00 -4.59 19.34
CA SER A 110 18.30 -5.57 20.39
C SER A 110 17.22 -5.70 21.46
N ILE A 111 16.16 -4.88 21.42
CA ILE A 111 15.08 -4.92 22.42
C ILE A 111 13.79 -5.42 21.78
N PRO A 112 13.40 -6.68 22.00
CA PRO A 112 12.17 -7.22 21.47
C PRO A 112 10.96 -6.64 22.21
N TYR A 113 9.98 -6.17 21.46
CA TYR A 113 8.64 -5.82 21.92
C TYR A 113 7.65 -6.91 21.53
N TYR A 114 6.39 -6.76 21.95
CA TYR A 114 5.29 -7.50 21.33
C TYR A 114 4.46 -6.52 20.51
N CYS A 115 4.31 -6.80 19.21
CA CYS A 115 3.59 -5.95 18.29
C CYS A 115 2.31 -6.65 17.81
N GLU A 116 1.28 -5.85 17.58
CA GLU A 116 0.14 -6.20 16.75
C GLU A 116 0.10 -5.21 15.59
N VAL A 117 0.37 -5.68 14.39
CA VAL A 117 0.32 -4.89 13.17
C VAL A 117 -0.96 -5.26 12.42
N THR A 118 -1.82 -4.27 12.19
CA THR A 118 -3.02 -4.43 11.38
C THR A 118 -2.65 -4.10 9.94
N VAL A 119 -2.86 -5.06 9.05
CA VAL A 119 -2.55 -4.96 7.62
C VAL A 119 -3.78 -5.30 6.79
N THR A 120 -3.77 -5.00 5.49
CA THR A 120 -4.76 -5.57 4.58
C THR A 120 -4.61 -7.09 4.49
N LYS A 121 -5.67 -7.81 4.12
CA LYS A 121 -5.67 -9.27 4.00
C LYS A 121 -4.59 -9.85 3.06
N ASP A 122 -4.16 -9.08 2.08
CA ASP A 122 -3.07 -9.42 1.16
C ASP A 122 -1.68 -8.99 1.66
N HIS A 123 -1.61 -8.44 2.88
CA HIS A 123 -0.41 -7.96 3.57
C HIS A 123 0.33 -6.84 2.78
N GLU A 124 -0.33 -6.18 1.83
CA GLU A 124 0.29 -5.16 0.97
C GLU A 124 0.27 -3.76 1.58
N PHE A 125 -0.64 -3.49 2.53
CA PHE A 125 -0.77 -2.19 3.18
C PHE A 125 -0.80 -2.29 4.69
N GLU A 126 0.04 -1.49 5.32
CA GLU A 126 0.06 -1.25 6.75
C GLU A 126 -1.03 -0.24 7.13
N ILE A 127 -1.93 -0.63 8.04
CA ILE A 127 -3.07 0.19 8.46
C ILE A 127 -2.79 0.83 9.82
N SER A 128 -2.36 0.04 10.79
CA SER A 128 -2.06 0.52 12.13
C SER A 128 -1.18 -0.45 12.89
N TYR A 129 -0.58 0.00 13.98
CA TYR A 129 0.18 -0.84 14.88
C TYR A 129 -0.19 -0.58 16.34
N LYS A 130 0.03 -1.60 17.17
CA LYS A 130 0.05 -1.50 18.63
C LYS A 130 1.32 -2.16 19.15
N ILE A 131 1.99 -1.47 20.06
CA ILE A 131 3.22 -1.93 20.71
C ILE A 131 2.91 -2.18 22.17
N TYR A 132 3.28 -3.36 22.64
CA TYR A 132 3.13 -3.81 24.01
C TYR A 132 4.49 -4.11 24.62
N ASN A 133 4.57 -3.99 25.94
CA ASN A 133 5.73 -4.44 26.68
C ASN A 133 5.86 -5.97 26.56
N ALA A 134 7.02 -6.46 26.14
CA ALA A 134 7.24 -7.88 25.89
C ALA A 134 6.97 -8.78 27.11
N LYS A 135 7.20 -8.28 28.34
CA LYS A 135 7.02 -9.05 29.58
C LYS A 135 5.63 -8.88 30.18
N THR A 136 5.17 -7.63 30.29
CA THR A 136 3.93 -7.32 31.04
C THR A 136 2.69 -7.30 30.15
N ARG A 137 2.84 -7.34 28.81
CA ARG A 137 1.77 -7.19 27.83
C ARG A 137 0.93 -5.92 28.00
N LYS A 138 1.43 -4.94 28.74
CA LYS A 138 0.82 -3.62 28.84
C LYS A 138 1.03 -2.86 27.54
N LEU A 139 -0.04 -2.26 27.01
CA LEU A 139 -0.01 -1.39 25.85
C LEU A 139 0.91 -0.19 26.15
N ILE A 140 1.83 0.09 25.24
CA ILE A 140 2.76 1.22 25.31
C ILE A 140 2.32 2.30 24.32
N VAL A 141 2.18 1.91 23.05
CA VAL A 141 1.88 2.83 21.95
C VAL A 141 0.85 2.20 21.03
N THR A 142 -0.03 3.02 20.47
CA THR A 142 -0.89 2.68 19.34
C THR A 142 -0.70 3.74 18.28
N SER A 143 -0.63 3.34 17.01
CA SER A 143 -0.74 4.29 15.91
C SER A 143 -2.18 4.83 15.85
N LYS A 144 -2.34 6.03 15.33
CA LYS A 144 -3.64 6.67 15.13
C LYS A 144 -4.23 6.35 13.76
#